data_AF-A0A6C0L121-F1
#
_entry.id   AF-A0A6C0L121-F1
#
_cell.length_a   1.000
_cell.length_b   1.000
_cell.length_c   1.000
_cell.angle_alpha   90.00
_cell.angle_beta   90.00
_cell.angle_gamma   90.00
#
_symmetry.space_group_name_H-M   'P 1'
#
loop_
_entity.id
_entity.type
_entity.pdbx_description
1 polymer ?
#
loop_
_entity_poly.entity_id
_entity_poly.type
_entity_poly.pdbx_seq_one_letter_code
_entity_poly.pdbx_strand_id
1 'polypeptide(L)'
;MTSVFVKSPNDISINESKNTFNYSFLDKTYPDYKVYYQLLQNTNEYKIKNIYHFIYTRLIQMNRKFGDIDLLPKQIKLNYNQFNTLVSDYISEDKIKAIYVINSICHYFYPEKY
;
A
#
# COMPACT_ATOMS: atom_id res chain seq x y z
N MET A 1 12.39 -11.80 -17.32
CA MET A 1 12.38 -11.27 -15.95
C MET A 1 11.01 -11.56 -15.36
N THR A 2 10.94 -12.27 -14.24
CA THR A 2 9.71 -12.44 -13.47
C THR A 2 9.39 -11.12 -12.77
N SER A 3 8.18 -10.59 -13.00
CA SER A 3 7.70 -9.39 -12.31
C SER A 3 7.49 -9.71 -10.84
N VAL A 4 7.88 -8.78 -9.96
CA VAL A 4 7.58 -8.85 -8.51
C VAL A 4 6.23 -8.23 -8.17
N PHE A 5 5.54 -7.62 -9.14
CA PHE A 5 4.27 -6.94 -8.95
C PHE A 5 3.08 -7.85 -9.23
N VAL A 6 2.06 -7.77 -8.37
CA VAL A 6 0.77 -8.46 -8.57
C VAL A 6 0.10 -7.98 -9.86
N LYS A 7 0.14 -6.68 -10.13
CA LYS A 7 -0.23 -6.08 -11.41
C LYS A 7 0.76 -5.00 -11.77
N SER A 8 1.10 -4.91 -13.06
CA SER A 8 1.89 -3.78 -13.55
C SER A 8 1.08 -2.49 -13.40
N PRO A 9 1.71 -1.33 -13.18
CA PRO A 9 1.01 -0.04 -13.12
C PRO A 9 0.06 0.20 -14.31
N ASN A 10 0.47 -0.23 -15.50
CA ASN A 10 -0.30 -0.07 -16.73
C ASN A 10 -1.57 -0.95 -16.80
N ASP A 11 -1.68 -1.98 -15.96
CA ASP A 11 -2.79 -2.95 -15.96
C ASP A 11 -3.91 -2.56 -14.96
N ILE A 12 -3.80 -1.38 -14.35
CA ILE A 12 -4.71 -0.86 -13.33
C ILE A 12 -5.67 0.14 -13.98
N SER A 13 -6.95 -0.21 -14.03
CA SER A 13 -8.01 0.70 -14.51
C SER A 13 -8.39 1.68 -13.41
N ILE A 14 -8.39 2.97 -13.74
CA ILE A 14 -8.63 4.07 -12.80
C ILE A 14 -9.95 4.75 -13.15
N ASN A 15 -10.82 4.93 -12.16
CA ASN A 15 -12.00 5.79 -12.24
C ASN A 15 -11.70 7.14 -11.56
N GLU A 16 -12.53 8.15 -11.79
CA GLU A 16 -12.38 9.49 -11.19
C GLU A 16 -12.19 9.45 -9.66
N SER A 17 -11.21 10.23 -9.18
CA SER A 17 -10.82 10.36 -7.79
C SER A 17 -12.00 10.77 -6.90
N LYS A 18 -12.32 9.95 -5.89
CA LYS A 18 -13.40 10.24 -4.93
C LYS A 18 -13.02 11.23 -3.84
N ASN A 19 -11.73 11.47 -3.63
CA ASN A 19 -11.23 12.44 -2.66
C ASN A 19 -9.99 13.16 -3.19
N THR A 20 -9.66 14.29 -2.56
CA THR A 20 -8.55 15.19 -2.93
C THR A 20 -7.31 15.01 -2.04
N PHE A 21 -7.23 13.92 -1.27
CA PHE A 21 -6.09 13.70 -0.39
C PHE A 21 -4.83 13.37 -1.20
N ASN A 22 -3.74 14.09 -0.91
CA ASN A 22 -2.47 13.90 -1.58
C ASN A 22 -1.54 13.03 -0.73
N TYR A 23 -1.44 11.75 -1.08
CA TYR A 23 -0.45 10.85 -0.50
C TYR A 23 0.96 11.19 -0.98
N SER A 24 1.96 10.88 -0.16
CA SER A 24 3.38 11.18 -0.43
C SER A 24 4.35 10.05 -0.01
N PHE A 25 3.85 8.93 0.52
CA PHE A 25 4.67 7.86 1.10
C PHE A 25 5.56 7.07 0.09
N LEU A 26 5.34 7.22 -1.21
CA LEU A 26 6.12 6.62 -2.31
C LEU A 26 6.95 7.62 -3.12
N ASP A 27 6.82 8.93 -2.86
CA ASP A 27 7.34 9.98 -3.75
C ASP A 27 8.85 9.86 -4.01
N LYS A 28 9.58 9.34 -3.01
CA LYS A 28 11.03 9.18 -3.06
C LYS A 28 11.49 7.78 -3.46
N THR A 29 10.60 6.79 -3.47
CA THR A 29 10.98 5.37 -3.60
C THR A 29 10.59 4.72 -4.91
N TYR A 30 9.48 5.13 -5.52
CA TYR A 30 8.90 4.37 -6.62
C TYR A 30 8.36 5.27 -7.74
N PRO A 31 8.94 5.30 -8.96
CA PRO A 31 8.61 6.29 -9.98
C PRO A 31 7.15 6.25 -10.48
N ASP A 32 6.53 5.05 -10.53
CA ASP A 32 5.16 4.88 -11.01
C ASP A 32 4.11 4.90 -9.88
N TYR A 33 4.40 5.66 -8.81
CA TYR A 33 3.58 5.70 -7.60
C TYR A 33 2.14 6.19 -7.82
N LYS A 34 1.92 7.01 -8.86
CA LYS A 34 0.67 7.75 -9.09
C LYS A 34 -0.56 6.84 -9.15
N VAL A 35 -0.40 5.68 -9.81
CA VAL A 35 -1.48 4.71 -9.98
C VAL A 35 -1.99 4.19 -8.63
N TYR A 36 -1.08 3.96 -7.67
CA TYR A 36 -1.41 3.44 -6.35
C TYR A 36 -2.05 4.51 -5.48
N TYR A 37 -1.62 5.76 -5.60
CA TYR A 37 -2.30 6.88 -4.95
C TYR A 37 -3.72 7.07 -5.47
N GLN A 38 -3.94 6.93 -6.78
CA GLN A 38 -5.27 7.03 -7.37
C GLN A 38 -6.21 5.94 -6.85
N LEU A 39 -5.72 4.71 -6.64
CA LEU A 39 -6.50 3.65 -5.97
C LEU A 39 -6.94 4.06 -4.55
N LEU A 40 -6.03 4.66 -3.78
CA LEU A 40 -6.33 5.14 -2.43
C LEU A 40 -7.27 6.35 -2.43
N GLN A 41 -7.11 7.28 -3.38
CA GLN A 41 -8.01 8.42 -3.59
C GLN A 41 -9.43 8.00 -4.00
N ASN A 42 -9.58 6.83 -4.59
CA ASN A 42 -10.88 6.22 -4.90
C ASN A 42 -11.54 5.54 -3.69
N THR A 43 -10.91 5.61 -2.53
CA THR A 43 -11.38 5.00 -1.29
C THR A 43 -11.85 6.06 -0.30
N ASN A 44 -12.90 5.75 0.45
CA ASN A 44 -13.40 6.62 1.52
C ASN A 44 -12.56 6.46 2.80
N GLU A 45 -12.47 7.50 3.62
CA GLU A 45 -11.56 7.53 4.78
C GLU A 45 -11.85 6.42 5.77
N TYR A 46 -13.12 6.12 6.03
CA TYR A 46 -13.49 5.03 6.94
C TYR A 46 -12.99 3.64 6.48
N LYS A 47 -12.63 3.46 5.20
CA LYS A 47 -12.05 2.22 4.65
C LYS A 47 -10.52 2.21 4.71
N ILE A 48 -9.84 3.34 4.93
CA ILE A 48 -8.38 3.40 4.93
C ILE A 48 -7.77 2.51 6.03
N LYS A 49 -8.44 2.42 7.18
CA LYS A 49 -8.08 1.50 8.26
C LYS A 49 -8.08 0.04 7.82
N ASN A 50 -8.97 -0.36 6.90
CA ASN A 50 -9.06 -1.72 6.40
C ASN A 50 -7.88 -2.03 5.46
N ILE A 51 -7.48 -1.06 4.64
CA ILE A 51 -6.30 -1.17 3.77
C ILE A 51 -5.05 -1.30 4.64
N TYR A 52 -4.89 -0.41 5.63
CA TYR A 52 -3.78 -0.48 6.57
C TYR A 52 -3.72 -1.82 7.31
N HIS A 53 -4.87 -2.29 7.80
CA HIS A 53 -4.96 -3.59 8.48
C HIS A 53 -4.59 -4.76 7.56
N PHE A 54 -4.97 -4.68 6.28
CA PHE A 54 -4.59 -5.67 5.28
C PHE A 54 -3.07 -5.68 5.05
N ILE A 55 -2.45 -4.51 4.85
CA ILE A 55 -0.98 -4.37 4.72
C ILE A 55 -0.29 -4.96 5.96
N TYR A 56 -0.71 -4.55 7.16
CA TYR A 56 -0.17 -5.06 8.43
C TYR A 56 -0.23 -6.60 8.51
N THR A 57 -1.37 -7.19 8.14
CA THR A 57 -1.57 -8.64 8.18
C THR A 57 -0.69 -9.36 7.17
N ARG A 58 -0.51 -8.79 5.96
CA ARG A 58 0.40 -9.33 4.94
C ARG A 58 1.85 -9.30 5.42
N LEU A 59 2.29 -8.21 6.04
CA LEU A 59 3.64 -8.12 6.61
C LEU A 59 3.87 -9.18 7.70
N ILE A 60 2.89 -9.42 8.59
CA ILE A 60 2.98 -10.51 9.57
C ILE A 60 3.13 -11.87 8.89
N GLN A 61 2.33 -12.15 7.86
CA GLN A 61 2.41 -13.42 7.13
C GLN A 61 3.78 -13.61 6.49
N MET A 62 4.34 -12.56 5.89
CA MET A 62 5.65 -12.60 5.28
C MET A 62 6.75 -12.76 6.34
N ASN A 63 6.70 -11.99 7.44
CA ASN A 63 7.64 -12.12 8.55
C ASN A 63 7.64 -13.55 9.12
N ARG A 64 6.46 -14.15 9.32
CA ARG A 64 6.33 -15.55 9.76
C ARG A 64 6.95 -16.56 8.81
N LYS A 65 6.97 -16.26 7.51
CA LYS A 65 7.48 -17.18 6.48
C LYS A 65 8.99 -17.06 6.27
N PHE A 66 9.53 -15.85 6.40
CA PHE A 66 10.91 -15.56 6.00
C PHE A 66 11.83 -15.14 7.15
N GLY A 67 11.28 -14.73 8.30
CA GLY A 67 12.04 -13.99 9.32
C GLY A 67 12.41 -12.58 8.79
N ASP A 68 12.67 -11.62 9.66
CA ASP A 68 13.35 -10.35 9.28
C ASP A 68 12.56 -9.35 8.40
N ILE A 69 11.23 -9.37 8.48
CA ILE A 69 10.42 -8.30 7.86
C ILE A 69 9.90 -7.37 8.95
N ASP A 70 10.33 -6.12 8.90
CA ASP A 70 9.80 -5.08 9.79
C ASP A 70 8.28 -5.01 9.71
N LEU A 71 7.64 -4.79 10.84
CA LEU A 71 6.19 -4.71 10.96
C LEU A 71 5.75 -3.27 11.16
N LEU A 72 4.63 -2.91 10.53
CA LEU A 72 3.89 -1.71 10.86
C LEU A 72 3.31 -1.80 12.28
N PRO A 73 3.18 -0.69 13.03
CA PRO A 73 2.49 -0.70 14.30
C PRO A 73 0.99 -0.99 14.09
N LYS A 74 0.39 -1.78 14.97
CA LYS A 74 -1.06 -2.05 14.91
C LYS A 74 -1.84 -0.78 15.21
N GLN A 75 -2.84 -0.46 14.38
CA GLN A 75 -3.71 0.71 14.54
C GLN A 75 -5.19 0.30 14.51
N ILE A 76 -6.01 0.96 15.34
CA ILE A 76 -7.46 0.70 15.47
C ILE A 76 -8.28 1.77 14.73
N LYS A 77 -7.77 3.00 14.71
CA LYS A 77 -8.35 4.15 14.02
C LYS A 77 -7.26 4.81 13.19
N LEU A 78 -7.65 5.26 12.00
CA LEU A 78 -6.72 5.81 11.04
C LEU A 78 -7.47 6.76 10.12
N ASN A 79 -6.96 7.99 9.98
CA ASN A 79 -7.35 8.92 8.92
C ASN A 79 -6.31 8.90 7.80
N TYR A 80 -6.54 9.65 6.71
CA TYR A 80 -5.61 9.65 5.58
C TYR A 80 -4.19 10.15 5.94
N ASN A 81 -4.09 11.18 6.77
CA ASN A 81 -2.79 11.71 7.21
C ASN A 81 -2.01 10.68 8.02
N GLN A 82 -2.67 10.04 8.98
CA GLN A 82 -2.06 8.99 9.81
C GLN A 82 -1.62 7.79 8.96
N PHE A 83 -2.44 7.40 7.97
CA PHE A 83 -2.04 6.38 7.00
C PHE A 83 -0.76 6.79 6.27
N ASN A 84 -0.74 7.99 5.71
CA ASN A 84 0.38 8.50 4.91
C ASN A 84 1.67 8.54 5.73
N THR A 85 1.62 9.10 6.94
CA THR A 85 2.78 9.19 7.83
C THR A 85 3.28 7.81 8.25
N LEU A 86 2.41 6.92 8.74
CA LEU A 86 2.84 5.60 9.21
C LEU A 86 3.42 4.73 8.11
N VAL A 87 2.84 4.78 6.91
CA VAL A 87 3.36 4.06 5.75
C VAL A 87 4.67 4.69 5.26
N SER A 88 4.78 6.01 5.26
CA SER A 88 6.02 6.73 4.92
C SER A 88 7.15 6.39 5.88
N ASP A 89 6.88 6.40 7.19
CA ASP A 89 7.84 6.09 8.24
C ASP A 89 8.30 4.63 8.15
N TYR A 90 7.38 3.71 7.84
CA TYR A 90 7.72 2.31 7.60
C TYR A 90 8.62 2.13 6.38
N ILE A 91 8.27 2.76 5.26
CA ILE A 91 9.03 2.67 4.02
C ILE A 91 10.41 3.28 4.22
N SER A 92 10.53 4.47 4.81
CA SER A 92 11.81 5.13 5.11
C SER A 92 12.82 5.08 3.95
N GLU A 93 12.33 5.39 2.74
CA GLU A 93 13.10 5.35 1.49
C GLU A 93 13.60 3.95 1.04
N ASP A 94 13.20 2.88 1.73
CA ASP A 94 13.49 1.49 1.38
C ASP A 94 12.56 0.99 0.26
N LYS A 95 13.17 0.70 -0.89
CA LYS A 95 12.46 0.20 -2.09
C LYS A 95 11.80 -1.16 -1.87
N ILE A 96 12.38 -2.05 -1.05
CA ILE A 96 11.83 -3.37 -0.77
C ILE A 96 10.55 -3.21 0.06
N LYS A 97 10.58 -2.37 1.09
CA LYS A 97 9.39 -2.05 1.90
C LYS A 97 8.31 -1.36 1.06
N ALA A 98 8.70 -0.46 0.15
CA ALA A 98 7.77 0.15 -0.80
C ALA A 98 7.08 -0.91 -1.68
N ILE A 99 7.82 -1.91 -2.18
CA ILE A 99 7.27 -3.03 -2.97
C ILE A 99 6.27 -3.84 -2.14
N TYR A 100 6.56 -4.12 -0.87
CA TYR A 100 5.63 -4.85 0.01
C TYR A 100 4.30 -4.10 0.20
N VAL A 101 4.37 -2.79 0.39
CA VAL A 101 3.19 -1.92 0.51
C VAL A 101 2.42 -1.86 -0.79
N ILE A 102 3.10 -1.61 -1.92
CA ILE A 102 2.49 -1.54 -3.26
C ILE A 102 1.76 -2.84 -3.58
N ASN A 103 2.41 -3.99 -3.41
CA ASN A 103 1.79 -5.28 -3.66
C ASN A 103 0.59 -5.54 -2.76
N SER A 104 0.66 -5.11 -1.49
CA SER A 104 -0.46 -5.23 -0.57
C SER A 104 -1.63 -4.34 -0.98
N ILE A 105 -1.38 -3.11 -1.44
CA ILE A 105 -2.41 -2.21 -1.99
C ILE A 105 -3.05 -2.83 -3.24
N CYS A 106 -2.24 -3.27 -4.20
CA CYS A 106 -2.73 -3.93 -5.42
C CYS A 106 -3.62 -5.12 -5.09
N HIS A 107 -3.16 -6.01 -4.21
CA HIS A 107 -3.90 -7.22 -3.86
C HIS A 107 -5.21 -6.93 -3.12
N TYR A 108 -5.27 -5.82 -2.36
CA TYR A 108 -6.51 -5.38 -1.72
C TYR A 108 -7.58 -4.99 -2.76
N PHE A 109 -7.21 -4.25 -3.80
CA PHE A 109 -8.15 -3.79 -4.84
C PHE A 109 -8.41 -4.81 -5.94
N TYR A 110 -7.43 -5.66 -6.22
CA TYR A 110 -7.47 -6.70 -7.23
C TYR A 110 -7.10 -8.05 -6.59
N PRO A 111 -7.98 -8.63 -5.77
CA PRO A 111 -7.74 -9.94 -5.20
C PRO A 111 -7.70 -10.98 -6.33
N GLU A 112 -6.58 -11.70 -6.43
CA GLU A 112 -6.50 -12.85 -7.32
C GLU A 112 -7.17 -14.05 -6.63
N LYS A 113 -8.02 -14.76 -7.35
CA LYS A 113 -8.52 -16.06 -6.90
C LYS A 113 -7.37 -17.06 -7.05
N TYR A 114 -6.84 -17.51 -5.92
CA TYR A 114 -6.00 -18.71 -5.86
C TYR A 114 -6.87 -19.95 -5.92
#